data_AF-A0AAU5LEW2-F1
#
_entry.id   AF-A0AAU5LEW2-F1
#
_cell.length_a   1.000
_cell.length_b   1.000
_cell.length_c   1.000
_cell.angle_alpha   90.00
_cell.angle_beta   90.00
_cell.angle_gamma   90.00
#
_symmetry.space_group_name_H-M   'P 1'
#
loop_
_entity.id
_entity.type
_entity.pdbx_description
1 polymer ?
#
loop_
_entity_poly.entity_id
_entity_poly.type
_entity_poly.pdbx_seq_one_letter_code
_entity_poly.pdbx_strand_id
1 'polypeptide(L)'
;MPSSARKTSRRLVTGVLAGALASTLVLPTATAAPSQEPDPQARLAAAGVAEAHPGSSAASDIPDVALAPPGEGLVTRRSDSPVAPGVTYTSFDRLDARGWLRGDILVADLDAGGVKVDYLNPGTVSGREVLSQQVARKGAIAGVNGDFFDINDTGAPVGVGIERDADGGAGRLVNAPKTGHNESAVIGADGIGRIAQVFLTGTAADDDGSKLDLTNLNSPEVTAGGIGLYTSQWGATPRTRTVDGVAAVREIILRNGVVVSSNTSAGTTPLAAGELALIGRDAGATALTAFEPGETIDVNYGPRSDAAEIAVGISGNKQLARDGQVLNVDDSVMHPRTAIGFSADGRRMVLLTIDGRMADSRGLTEYELGRLMLDLGSDDVLNLDGGGSSTMLKRSPGEVTPEVVNKPSDGAERLTPNGLGLLAVKGSGLLKGFRIEATGTADAAADADLGHSSRVLTGLSRVLAGRGHDETYAAVAGAPQWFVGSNARLTSANGTAIVTGVRAGEATVIASRAQAHGRFPLTVIGKPARLAPSTRQLSLPGTFSINGYDADGFATWVEPRPQARVRRQPSQRGCQGQWVCRHRDRHRAGIDRDQGESRRSGHGTRRHRRVDRPGRR
;
A
#
# COMPACT_ATOMS: atom_id res chain seq x y z
N MET A 1 0.88 25.93 47.90
CA MET A 1 0.16 26.94 48.73
C MET A 1 0.94 28.25 48.67
N PRO A 2 0.33 29.42 48.90
CA PRO A 2 -1.08 29.70 49.24
C PRO A 2 -1.83 30.35 48.02
N SER A 3 -3.14 30.10 47.82
CA SER A 3 -4.29 30.93 48.28
C SER A 3 -4.65 32.10 47.32
N SER A 4 -5.91 32.39 46.97
CA SER A 4 -7.19 31.66 47.10
C SER A 4 -8.32 32.37 46.32
N ALA A 5 -9.48 31.68 46.18
CA ALA A 5 -10.84 32.26 46.30
C ALA A 5 -11.37 33.29 45.27
N ARG A 6 -12.68 33.43 44.98
CA ARG A 6 -13.90 32.55 45.03
C ARG A 6 -15.09 33.36 44.43
N LYS A 7 -16.26 32.71 44.25
CA LYS A 7 -17.62 33.27 43.96
C LYS A 7 -17.87 33.66 42.48
N THR A 8 -18.81 33.08 41.72
CA THR A 8 -20.27 32.78 41.87
C THR A 8 -21.21 33.96 41.67
N SER A 9 -22.06 33.91 40.64
CA SER A 9 -23.46 34.35 40.73
C SER A 9 -24.36 33.61 39.72
N ARG A 10 -25.45 32.99 40.22
CA ARG A 10 -26.64 32.63 39.43
C ARG A 10 -27.60 33.82 39.45
N ARG A 11 -28.38 34.03 38.39
CA ARG A 11 -29.69 34.69 38.48
C ARG A 11 -30.71 33.97 37.60
N LEU A 12 -31.71 33.35 38.25
CA LEU A 12 -33.05 33.22 37.68
C LEU A 12 -33.80 34.53 37.95
N VAL A 13 -34.60 35.00 37.00
CA VAL A 13 -35.83 35.77 37.30
C VAL A 13 -36.93 35.28 36.37
N THR A 14 -38.04 34.87 36.96
CA THR A 14 -39.28 34.44 36.29
C THR A 14 -40.15 35.66 35.98
N GLY A 15 -40.88 35.65 34.87
CA GLY A 15 -41.88 36.67 34.54
C GLY A 15 -43.01 36.08 33.70
N VAL A 16 -44.23 36.11 34.22
CA VAL A 16 -45.45 35.53 33.62
C VAL A 16 -46.42 36.66 33.28
N LEU A 17 -47.06 36.61 32.10
CA LEU A 17 -48.47 36.93 31.80
C LEU A 17 -48.68 36.59 30.30
N ALA A 18 -49.47 35.59 29.92
CA ALA A 18 -50.95 35.55 29.87
C ALA A 18 -51.56 36.36 28.70
N GLY A 19 -52.21 35.65 27.78
CA GLY A 19 -52.92 36.21 26.62
C GLY A 19 -53.48 35.09 25.75
N ALA A 20 -54.72 34.69 26.00
CA ALA A 20 -55.39 33.59 25.29
C ALA A 20 -56.27 34.10 24.16
N LEU A 21 -56.39 33.32 23.07
CA LEU A 21 -57.57 33.31 22.20
C LEU A 21 -57.69 31.96 21.50
N ALA A 22 -58.92 31.45 21.43
CA ALA A 22 -59.22 30.07 21.06
C ALA A 22 -59.42 29.90 19.54
N SER A 23 -59.24 28.67 19.06
CA SER A 23 -59.77 28.22 17.77
C SER A 23 -60.19 26.76 17.89
N THR A 24 -61.46 26.50 17.58
CA THR A 24 -62.14 25.23 17.82
C THR A 24 -61.74 24.14 16.82
N LEU A 25 -61.34 22.97 17.31
CA LEU A 25 -61.16 21.77 16.49
C LEU A 25 -62.50 21.04 16.34
N VAL A 26 -62.90 20.70 15.12
CA VAL A 26 -64.01 19.78 14.84
C VAL A 26 -63.42 18.45 14.36
N LEU A 27 -63.70 17.37 15.08
CA LEU A 27 -63.30 16.01 14.73
C LEU A 27 -64.47 15.28 14.05
N PRO A 28 -64.27 14.68 12.87
CA PRO A 28 -65.08 13.56 12.41
C PRO A 28 -64.43 12.24 12.83
N THR A 29 -65.21 11.38 13.48
CA THR A 29 -64.84 9.98 13.75
C THR A 29 -64.82 9.18 12.44
N ALA A 30 -63.71 8.51 12.13
CA ALA A 30 -63.62 7.54 11.03
C ALA A 30 -63.19 6.16 11.57
N THR A 31 -63.84 5.11 11.08
CA THR A 31 -63.71 3.72 11.54
C THR A 31 -62.35 3.10 11.25
N ALA A 32 -61.82 2.33 12.20
CA ALA A 32 -60.58 1.57 12.01
C ALA A 32 -60.80 0.38 11.04
N ALA A 33 -59.95 0.30 10.02
CA ALA A 33 -59.75 -0.88 9.17
C ALA A 33 -58.30 -1.41 9.38
N PRO A 34 -58.03 -2.71 9.17
CA PRO A 34 -56.75 -3.31 9.52
C PRO A 34 -55.62 -2.78 8.63
N SER A 35 -54.50 -2.42 9.27
CA SER A 35 -53.28 -1.97 8.60
C SER A 35 -52.58 -3.13 7.89
N GLN A 36 -52.65 -3.17 6.56
CA GLN A 36 -51.72 -3.97 5.76
C GLN A 36 -50.36 -3.27 5.68
N GLU A 37 -49.28 -4.01 5.94
CA GLU A 37 -47.92 -3.54 5.65
C GLU A 37 -47.75 -3.37 4.13
N PRO A 38 -47.10 -2.29 3.65
CA PRO A 38 -46.88 -2.08 2.23
C PRO A 38 -45.78 -3.00 1.67
N ASP A 39 -46.06 -3.60 0.51
CA ASP A 39 -45.19 -4.56 -0.18
C ASP A 39 -43.78 -3.98 -0.49
N PRO A 40 -42.69 -4.64 -0.05
CA PRO A 40 -41.31 -4.25 -0.36
C PRO A 40 -40.99 -4.14 -1.87
N GLN A 41 -41.71 -4.86 -2.74
CA GLN A 41 -41.42 -4.88 -4.19
C GLN A 41 -41.72 -3.54 -4.88
N ALA A 42 -42.65 -2.73 -4.33
CA ALA A 42 -43.07 -1.47 -4.94
C ALA A 42 -41.94 -0.41 -5.04
N ARG A 43 -40.87 -0.52 -4.24
CA ARG A 43 -39.73 0.41 -4.28
C ARG A 43 -38.75 0.19 -5.44
N LEU A 44 -38.82 -0.95 -6.14
CA LEU A 44 -37.90 -1.24 -7.26
C LEU A 44 -38.33 -0.65 -8.62
N ALA A 45 -39.58 -0.23 -8.77
CA ALA A 45 -40.15 0.12 -10.08
C ALA A 45 -39.95 1.59 -10.51
N ALA A 46 -39.41 2.47 -9.64
CA ALA A 46 -39.42 3.93 -9.83
C ALA A 46 -38.09 4.54 -10.32
N ALA A 47 -37.18 3.74 -10.88
CA ALA A 47 -35.88 4.21 -11.40
C ALA A 47 -35.66 3.68 -12.83
N GLY A 48 -36.13 4.44 -13.82
CA GLY A 48 -36.02 4.09 -15.24
C GLY A 48 -35.03 4.96 -16.00
N VAL A 49 -34.09 4.30 -16.68
CA VAL A 49 -33.31 4.77 -17.84
C VAL A 49 -32.39 5.98 -17.64
N ALA A 50 -31.12 5.69 -17.37
CA ALA A 50 -29.97 6.48 -17.83
C ALA A 50 -28.83 5.51 -18.21
N GLU A 51 -28.33 5.58 -19.44
CA GLU A 51 -27.16 4.80 -19.86
C GLU A 51 -25.88 5.46 -19.35
N ALA A 52 -25.29 4.87 -18.31
CA ALA A 52 -23.89 5.07 -17.93
C ALA A 52 -23.42 3.88 -17.08
N HIS A 53 -22.29 3.26 -17.43
CA HIS A 53 -21.55 2.46 -16.45
C HIS A 53 -20.93 3.42 -15.42
N PRO A 54 -21.20 3.21 -14.13
CA PRO A 54 -20.06 2.93 -13.25
C PRO A 54 -20.37 1.93 -12.12
N GLY A 55 -19.30 1.36 -11.56
CA GLY A 55 -19.38 0.67 -10.27
C GLY A 55 -19.70 1.63 -9.12
N SER A 56 -20.34 1.09 -8.08
CA SER A 56 -20.64 1.71 -6.77
C SER A 56 -20.05 3.11 -6.51
N SER A 57 -20.89 4.14 -6.61
CA SER A 57 -20.56 5.55 -6.37
C SER A 57 -20.05 5.84 -4.95
N ALA A 58 -18.73 5.80 -4.76
CA ALA A 58 -18.05 7.01 -4.32
C ALA A 58 -17.74 7.81 -5.59
N ALA A 59 -18.02 9.12 -5.60
CA ALA A 59 -17.60 9.94 -6.74
C ALA A 59 -16.06 9.94 -6.77
N SER A 60 -15.48 9.43 -7.83
CA SER A 60 -14.04 9.53 -8.05
C SER A 60 -13.76 10.87 -8.71
N ASP A 61 -12.92 11.68 -8.07
CA ASP A 61 -12.58 13.03 -8.53
C ASP A 61 -11.75 13.05 -9.83
N ILE A 62 -11.33 11.90 -10.34
CA ILE A 62 -10.55 11.76 -11.57
C ILE A 62 -11.51 11.49 -12.73
N PRO A 63 -11.71 12.41 -13.69
CA PRO A 63 -12.48 12.12 -14.89
C PRO A 63 -11.67 11.25 -15.86
N ASP A 64 -12.31 10.45 -16.73
CA ASP A 64 -11.59 9.60 -17.70
C ASP A 64 -10.67 10.39 -18.64
N VAL A 65 -11.01 11.65 -18.92
CA VAL A 65 -10.19 12.58 -19.72
C VAL A 65 -8.83 12.91 -19.07
N ALA A 66 -8.70 12.75 -17.75
CA ALA A 66 -7.43 12.90 -17.04
C ALA A 66 -6.54 11.64 -17.13
N LEU A 67 -7.13 10.47 -17.37
CA LEU A 67 -6.39 9.22 -17.58
C LEU A 67 -5.94 9.07 -19.05
N ALA A 68 -6.79 9.49 -19.99
CA ALA A 68 -6.48 9.60 -21.40
C ALA A 68 -7.09 10.88 -21.99
N PRO A 69 -6.28 11.96 -22.13
CA PRO A 69 -6.69 13.15 -22.85
C PRO A 69 -7.11 12.85 -24.31
N PRO A 70 -7.95 13.68 -24.94
CA PRO A 70 -8.50 13.36 -26.26
C PRO A 70 -7.41 13.25 -27.33
N GLY A 71 -7.24 12.03 -27.88
CA GLY A 71 -6.21 11.72 -28.87
C GLY A 71 -4.92 11.13 -28.28
N GLU A 72 -4.75 11.12 -26.96
CA GLU A 72 -3.55 10.57 -26.29
C GLU A 72 -3.70 9.07 -25.91
N GLY A 73 -4.92 8.52 -25.92
CA GLY A 73 -5.15 7.09 -25.75
C GLY A 73 -6.62 6.71 -25.54
N LEU A 74 -6.85 5.44 -25.21
CA LEU A 74 -8.14 4.90 -24.81
C LEU A 74 -8.00 4.24 -23.43
N VAL A 75 -8.80 4.67 -22.45
CA VAL A 75 -8.99 3.93 -21.20
C VAL A 75 -9.80 2.67 -21.52
N THR A 76 -9.22 1.49 -21.31
CA THR A 76 -9.87 0.20 -21.58
C THR A 76 -10.40 -0.47 -20.33
N ARG A 77 -9.85 -0.13 -19.16
CA ARG A 77 -10.27 -0.62 -17.85
C ARG A 77 -10.10 0.49 -16.83
N ARG A 78 -11.04 0.59 -15.90
CA ARG A 78 -10.99 1.48 -14.74
C ARG A 78 -11.68 0.82 -13.55
N SER A 79 -11.15 1.00 -12.35
CA SER A 79 -11.81 0.61 -11.10
C SER A 79 -11.47 1.57 -9.97
N ASP A 80 -12.51 2.13 -9.34
CA ASP A 80 -12.38 3.02 -8.19
C ASP A 80 -12.78 2.32 -6.88
N SER A 81 -12.12 2.68 -5.77
CA SER A 81 -12.48 2.26 -4.42
C SER A 81 -12.12 3.34 -3.40
N PRO A 82 -12.99 3.64 -2.42
CA PRO A 82 -12.57 4.41 -1.26
C PRO A 82 -11.56 3.59 -0.43
N VAL A 83 -10.72 4.29 0.32
CA VAL A 83 -9.67 3.73 1.19
C VAL A 83 -9.79 4.28 2.62
N ALA A 84 -10.09 5.58 2.72
CA ALA A 84 -10.43 6.31 3.95
C ALA A 84 -11.30 7.52 3.60
N PRO A 85 -11.87 8.26 4.56
CA PRO A 85 -12.51 9.55 4.29
C PRO A 85 -11.50 10.51 3.64
N GLY A 86 -11.87 11.14 2.53
CA GLY A 86 -10.94 11.96 1.74
C GLY A 86 -9.86 11.19 0.99
N VAL A 87 -9.86 9.84 0.98
CA VAL A 87 -8.87 9.04 0.23
C VAL A 87 -9.53 8.04 -0.71
N THR A 88 -9.26 8.23 -2.01
CA THR A 88 -9.78 7.41 -3.10
C THR A 88 -8.63 6.75 -3.85
N TYR A 89 -8.81 5.48 -4.17
CA TYR A 89 -7.93 4.69 -5.03
C TYR A 89 -8.58 4.45 -6.39
N THR A 90 -7.80 4.58 -7.47
CA THR A 90 -8.22 4.32 -8.84
C THR A 90 -7.15 3.51 -9.56
N SER A 91 -7.50 2.36 -10.12
CA SER A 91 -6.65 1.66 -11.09
C SER A 91 -7.18 1.79 -12.51
N PHE A 92 -6.28 1.80 -13.49
CA PHE A 92 -6.62 1.92 -14.90
C PHE A 92 -5.69 1.11 -15.81
N ASP A 93 -6.24 0.64 -16.93
CA ASP A 93 -5.45 0.24 -18.11
C ASP A 93 -5.74 1.23 -19.24
N ARG A 94 -4.70 1.70 -19.92
CA ARG A 94 -4.76 2.59 -21.08
C ARG A 94 -4.01 1.96 -22.25
N LEU A 95 -4.57 2.07 -23.45
CA LEU A 95 -3.86 1.82 -24.70
C LEU A 95 -3.57 3.16 -25.39
N ASP A 96 -2.30 3.48 -25.58
CA ASP A 96 -1.85 4.64 -26.36
C ASP A 96 -1.03 4.23 -27.59
N ALA A 97 -0.59 5.22 -28.38
CA ALA A 97 0.17 4.98 -29.61
C ALA A 97 1.55 4.31 -29.39
N ARG A 98 2.10 4.36 -28.16
CA ARG A 98 3.37 3.71 -27.78
C ARG A 98 3.13 2.34 -27.13
N GLY A 99 1.93 2.04 -26.64
CA GLY A 99 1.51 0.69 -26.21
C GLY A 99 0.54 0.67 -25.03
N TRP A 100 0.47 -0.50 -24.37
CA TRP A 100 -0.31 -0.69 -23.15
C TRP A 100 0.37 -0.03 -21.95
N LEU A 101 -0.44 0.55 -21.07
CA LEU A 101 -0.05 1.08 -19.77
C LEU A 101 -1.04 0.59 -18.71
N ARG A 102 -0.49 0.26 -17.53
CA ARG A 102 -1.25 0.08 -16.29
C ARG A 102 -0.76 1.07 -15.25
N GLY A 103 -1.71 1.66 -14.53
CA GLY A 103 -1.41 2.56 -13.43
C GLY A 103 -2.41 2.47 -12.29
N ASP A 104 -1.92 2.86 -11.12
CA ASP A 104 -2.62 2.87 -9.84
C ASP A 104 -2.42 4.22 -9.18
N ILE A 105 -3.51 4.84 -8.72
CA ILE A 105 -3.56 6.20 -8.20
C ILE A 105 -4.16 6.16 -6.80
N LEU A 106 -3.55 6.87 -5.86
CA LEU A 106 -4.15 7.26 -4.58
C LEU A 106 -4.25 8.78 -4.54
N VAL A 107 -5.47 9.29 -4.42
CA VAL A 107 -5.75 10.70 -4.16
C VAL A 107 -6.09 10.85 -2.67
N ALA A 108 -5.45 11.80 -2.00
CA ALA A 108 -5.77 12.19 -0.62
C ALA A 108 -6.07 13.69 -0.53
N ASP A 109 -7.26 14.02 -0.03
CA ASP A 109 -7.58 15.33 0.54
C ASP A 109 -6.97 15.42 1.95
N LEU A 110 -6.02 16.34 2.12
CA LEU A 110 -5.28 16.52 3.36
C LEU A 110 -6.08 17.31 4.43
N ASP A 111 -7.10 18.09 4.03
CA ASP A 111 -7.99 18.82 4.93
C ASP A 111 -9.16 17.96 5.43
N ALA A 112 -9.57 16.94 4.67
CA ALA A 112 -10.67 16.04 5.03
C ALA A 112 -10.47 15.31 6.38
N GLY A 113 -9.24 15.31 6.91
CA GLY A 113 -8.93 14.79 8.25
C GLY A 113 -9.10 13.27 8.41
N GLY A 114 -9.27 12.53 7.32
CA GLY A 114 -9.44 11.07 7.34
C GLY A 114 -8.12 10.29 7.43
N VAL A 115 -6.99 10.91 7.06
CA VAL A 115 -5.65 10.31 7.15
C VAL A 115 -4.60 11.32 7.62
N LYS A 116 -3.48 10.79 8.14
CA LYS A 116 -2.20 11.50 8.25
C LYS A 116 -1.17 10.84 7.35
N VAL A 117 -0.37 11.63 6.64
CA VAL A 117 0.81 11.16 5.92
C VAL A 117 1.96 10.96 6.91
N ASP A 118 2.78 9.92 6.75
CA ASP A 118 3.99 9.68 7.55
C ASP A 118 5.06 8.89 6.76
N TYR A 119 6.31 8.98 7.21
CA TYR A 119 7.47 8.27 6.66
C TYR A 119 7.45 6.79 7.06
N LEU A 120 7.63 5.91 6.09
CA LEU A 120 7.80 4.48 6.27
C LEU A 120 9.29 4.14 6.23
N ASN A 121 9.75 3.26 7.12
CA ASN A 121 11.11 2.73 7.11
C ASN A 121 11.18 1.36 7.83
N PRO A 122 12.22 0.52 7.57
CA PRO A 122 12.47 -0.75 8.26
C PRO A 122 12.84 -0.65 9.75
N GLY A 123 12.93 0.55 10.33
CA GLY A 123 13.42 0.82 11.69
C GLY A 123 14.89 1.25 11.77
N THR A 124 15.65 1.15 10.68
CA THR A 124 17.03 1.66 10.55
C THR A 124 17.29 2.15 9.12
N VAL A 125 18.17 3.13 8.97
CA VAL A 125 18.42 3.85 7.70
C VAL A 125 19.13 2.98 6.66
N SER A 126 20.10 2.17 7.07
CA SER A 126 20.78 1.21 6.18
C SER A 126 20.02 -0.12 6.02
N GLY A 127 18.86 -0.25 6.68
CA GLY A 127 17.98 -1.40 6.54
C GLY A 127 17.18 -1.34 5.23
N ARG A 128 16.80 -2.51 4.69
CA ARG A 128 15.87 -2.61 3.56
C ARG A 128 14.82 -3.68 3.82
N GLU A 129 13.57 -3.38 3.50
CA GLU A 129 12.42 -4.24 3.76
C GLU A 129 11.39 -4.08 2.62
N VAL A 130 10.54 -5.08 2.37
CA VAL A 130 9.45 -4.92 1.39
C VAL A 130 8.45 -3.88 1.92
N LEU A 131 7.82 -3.13 1.02
CA LEU A 131 6.95 -2.02 1.41
C LEU A 131 5.76 -2.51 2.25
N SER A 132 5.21 -3.68 1.94
CA SER A 132 4.14 -4.32 2.71
C SER A 132 4.47 -4.49 4.20
N GLN A 133 5.71 -4.82 4.53
CA GLN A 133 6.18 -4.96 5.92
C GLN A 133 6.39 -3.59 6.59
N GLN A 134 6.90 -2.58 5.87
CA GLN A 134 7.04 -1.21 6.39
C GLN A 134 5.66 -0.58 6.68
N VAL A 135 4.70 -0.76 5.78
CA VAL A 135 3.29 -0.36 5.94
C VAL A 135 2.68 -1.01 7.18
N ALA A 136 2.85 -2.34 7.33
CA ALA A 136 2.34 -3.08 8.49
C ALA A 136 3.00 -2.64 9.82
N ARG A 137 4.33 -2.41 9.81
CA ARG A 137 5.12 -1.93 10.96
C ARG A 137 4.63 -0.58 11.48
N LYS A 138 4.29 0.35 10.57
CA LYS A 138 3.80 1.70 10.89
C LYS A 138 2.29 1.73 11.18
N GLY A 139 1.54 0.69 10.81
CA GLY A 139 0.08 0.67 10.88
C GLY A 139 -0.59 1.53 9.82
N ALA A 140 0.10 1.81 8.70
CA ALA A 140 -0.47 2.53 7.58
C ALA A 140 -1.52 1.66 6.85
N ILE A 141 -2.53 2.30 6.27
CA ILE A 141 -3.62 1.64 5.54
C ILE A 141 -3.42 1.68 4.02
N ALA A 142 -2.49 2.50 3.55
CA ALA A 142 -2.03 2.59 2.17
C ALA A 142 -0.63 3.21 2.15
N GLY A 143 0.09 3.09 1.03
CA GLY A 143 1.39 3.72 0.86
C GLY A 143 2.07 3.38 -0.45
N VAL A 144 3.15 4.11 -0.75
CA VAL A 144 4.03 3.88 -1.91
C VAL A 144 5.49 3.82 -1.47
N ASN A 145 6.35 3.26 -2.33
CA ASN A 145 7.79 3.30 -2.13
C ASN A 145 8.33 4.75 -2.21
N GLY A 146 9.51 4.96 -1.65
CA GLY A 146 10.04 6.31 -1.43
C GLY A 146 11.23 6.67 -2.31
N ASP A 147 12.30 7.03 -1.62
CA ASP A 147 13.49 7.67 -2.14
C ASP A 147 14.39 6.71 -2.95
N PHE A 148 15.27 7.30 -3.75
CA PHE A 148 16.39 6.60 -4.34
C PHE A 148 17.35 6.14 -3.24
N PHE A 149 18.10 5.07 -3.49
CA PHE A 149 18.97 4.50 -2.47
C PHE A 149 20.19 3.81 -3.06
N ASP A 150 21.20 3.66 -2.22
CA ASP A 150 22.45 2.97 -2.53
C ASP A 150 22.26 1.45 -2.55
N ILE A 151 21.54 0.98 -3.58
CA ILE A 151 21.03 -0.39 -3.71
C ILE A 151 22.13 -1.47 -3.75
N ASN A 152 23.32 -1.11 -4.25
CA ASN A 152 24.43 -2.04 -4.49
C ASN A 152 25.44 -2.09 -3.34
N ASP A 153 25.34 -1.20 -2.36
CA ASP A 153 26.24 -1.14 -1.22
C ASP A 153 25.47 -0.99 0.10
N THR A 154 25.36 0.23 0.64
CA THR A 154 24.94 0.44 2.02
C THR A 154 23.48 0.12 2.27
N GLY A 155 22.67 0.15 1.21
CA GLY A 155 21.21 0.05 1.24
C GLY A 155 20.49 1.34 1.65
N ALA A 156 21.23 2.38 2.06
CA ALA A 156 20.67 3.60 2.64
C ALA A 156 20.07 4.56 1.58
N PRO A 157 19.01 5.32 1.93
CA PRO A 157 18.43 6.34 1.06
C PRO A 157 19.44 7.47 0.79
N VAL A 158 19.41 8.04 -0.42
CA VAL A 158 20.37 9.11 -0.81
C VAL A 158 19.87 10.51 -0.46
N GLY A 159 18.58 10.69 -0.21
CA GLY A 159 17.94 11.96 0.06
C GLY A 159 17.54 12.15 1.52
N VAL A 160 16.48 12.93 1.76
CA VAL A 160 15.94 13.25 3.09
C VAL A 160 14.89 12.23 3.53
N GLY A 161 14.89 11.95 4.83
CA GLY A 161 13.79 11.28 5.53
C GLY A 161 13.43 12.07 6.78
N ILE A 162 12.22 12.61 6.82
CA ILE A 162 11.65 13.29 8.00
C ILE A 162 10.39 12.54 8.41
N GLU A 163 10.44 11.94 9.59
CA GLU A 163 9.35 11.15 10.18
C GLU A 163 8.47 12.00 11.07
N ARG A 164 7.14 11.78 11.05
CA ARG A 164 6.21 12.57 11.83
C ARG A 164 6.48 12.42 13.33
N ASP A 165 6.55 13.55 14.02
CA ASP A 165 6.54 13.55 15.47
C ASP A 165 5.17 13.12 16.02
N ALA A 166 5.19 12.32 17.09
CA ALA A 166 3.98 11.72 17.66
C ALA A 166 3.02 12.76 18.27
N ASP A 167 3.56 13.86 18.80
CA ASP A 167 2.81 14.96 19.40
C ASP A 167 2.41 16.03 18.36
N GLY A 168 2.95 15.96 17.15
CA GLY A 168 2.47 16.68 15.97
C GLY A 168 3.15 18.01 15.64
N GLY A 169 4.34 18.26 16.20
CA GLY A 169 5.21 19.39 15.81
C GLY A 169 6.09 19.06 14.60
N ALA A 170 7.22 19.78 14.46
CA ALA A 170 8.30 19.45 13.53
C ALA A 170 8.65 17.96 13.54
N GLY A 171 8.76 17.38 12.35
CA GLY A 171 9.15 15.99 12.16
C GLY A 171 10.61 15.75 12.53
N ARG A 172 10.91 14.53 12.98
CA ARG A 172 12.26 14.10 13.28
C ARG A 172 13.02 13.82 11.98
N LEU A 173 14.12 14.54 11.75
CA LEU A 173 15.06 14.24 10.68
C LEU A 173 15.80 12.93 10.98
N VAL A 174 15.57 11.92 10.14
CA VAL A 174 16.13 10.56 10.24
C VAL A 174 17.39 10.41 9.39
N ASN A 175 17.39 10.99 8.19
CA ASN A 175 18.54 11.04 7.28
C ASN A 175 18.49 12.32 6.45
N ALA A 176 19.66 12.85 6.08
CA ALA A 176 19.78 14.08 5.31
C ALA A 176 20.31 13.82 3.89
N PRO A 177 19.93 14.64 2.90
CA PRO A 177 20.24 14.37 1.52
C PRO A 177 21.72 14.53 1.21
N LYS A 178 22.22 13.62 0.37
CA LYS A 178 23.44 13.79 -0.40
C LYS A 178 23.25 14.96 -1.39
N THR A 179 24.32 15.72 -1.62
CA THR A 179 24.37 16.79 -2.63
C THR A 179 23.74 16.34 -3.95
N GLY A 180 22.67 17.04 -4.37
CA GLY A 180 21.89 16.73 -5.57
C GLY A 180 20.53 16.07 -5.32
N HIS A 181 20.28 15.53 -4.11
CA HIS A 181 19.04 14.81 -3.76
C HIS A 181 18.14 15.59 -2.78
N ASN A 182 18.17 16.92 -2.87
CA ASN A 182 17.49 17.82 -1.94
C ASN A 182 16.00 18.03 -2.26
N GLU A 183 15.57 17.73 -3.49
CA GLU A 183 14.18 17.91 -3.93
C GLU A 183 13.27 16.89 -3.26
N SER A 184 12.36 17.39 -2.44
CA SER A 184 11.61 16.58 -1.47
C SER A 184 10.14 16.95 -1.48
N ALA A 185 9.28 15.93 -1.41
CA ALA A 185 7.88 16.11 -1.10
C ALA A 185 7.74 16.25 0.41
N VAL A 186 7.16 17.35 0.86
CA VAL A 186 7.01 17.68 2.29
C VAL A 186 5.54 17.94 2.61
N ILE A 187 5.11 17.49 3.79
CA ILE A 187 3.86 17.90 4.42
C ILE A 187 4.24 18.79 5.61
N GLY A 188 3.80 20.04 5.59
CA GLY A 188 4.04 20.96 6.70
C GLY A 188 3.22 20.60 7.94
N ALA A 189 3.57 21.21 9.07
CA ALA A 189 2.76 21.20 10.29
C ALA A 189 1.39 21.91 10.09
N ASP A 190 1.28 22.74 9.03
CA ASP A 190 0.03 23.31 8.53
C ASP A 190 -0.87 22.31 7.79
N GLY A 191 -0.40 21.08 7.55
CA GLY A 191 -1.10 20.04 6.82
C GLY A 191 -0.99 20.13 5.30
N ILE A 192 -0.32 21.17 4.77
CA ILE A 192 -0.26 21.46 3.34
C ILE A 192 0.96 20.76 2.71
N GLY A 193 0.73 20.05 1.61
CA GLY A 193 1.75 19.35 0.84
C GLY A 193 2.41 20.23 -0.22
N ARG A 194 3.74 20.12 -0.36
CA ARG A 194 4.56 20.95 -1.27
C ARG A 194 5.77 20.17 -1.79
N ILE A 195 6.33 20.58 -2.92
CA ILE A 195 7.70 20.19 -3.32
C ILE A 195 8.65 21.31 -2.87
N ALA A 196 9.69 20.96 -2.12
CA ALA A 196 10.62 21.90 -1.51
C ALA A 196 12.07 21.38 -1.57
N GLN A 197 13.05 22.27 -1.43
CA GLN A 197 14.44 21.87 -1.26
C GLN A 197 14.79 21.81 0.23
N VAL A 198 15.09 20.61 0.71
CA VAL A 198 15.51 20.38 2.10
C VAL A 198 17.01 20.17 2.15
N PHE A 199 17.68 20.85 3.07
CA PHE A 199 19.12 20.76 3.30
C PHE A 199 19.41 20.37 4.74
N LEU A 200 20.58 19.79 5.00
CA LEU A 200 21.11 19.72 6.36
C LEU A 200 21.59 21.11 6.81
N THR A 201 21.31 21.46 8.05
CA THR A 201 22.15 22.35 8.84
C THR A 201 22.62 21.55 10.04
N GLY A 202 23.93 21.45 10.25
CA GLY A 202 24.49 20.68 11.36
C GLY A 202 25.88 21.15 11.72
N THR A 203 26.18 21.18 13.01
CA THR A 203 27.46 21.65 13.57
C THR A 203 27.83 20.85 14.81
N ALA A 204 29.09 20.48 14.94
CA ALA A 204 29.70 19.98 16.16
C ALA A 204 30.63 21.06 16.73
N ALA A 205 30.54 21.39 18.01
CA ALA A 205 31.38 22.38 18.66
C ALA A 205 31.84 21.94 20.06
N ASP A 206 33.05 22.32 20.43
CA ASP A 206 33.57 22.21 21.81
C ASP A 206 33.31 23.50 22.61
N ASP A 207 33.58 23.46 23.92
CA ASP A 207 33.47 24.63 24.80
C ASP A 207 34.59 25.68 24.57
N ASP A 208 35.70 25.29 23.91
CA ASP A 208 36.87 26.15 23.63
C ASP A 208 36.72 26.98 22.34
N GLY A 209 35.66 26.73 21.56
CA GLY A 209 35.24 27.52 20.41
C GLY A 209 35.58 26.92 19.04
N SER A 210 36.13 25.70 18.96
CA SER A 210 36.23 24.97 17.70
C SER A 210 34.83 24.61 17.23
N LYS A 211 34.50 24.98 16.00
CA LYS A 211 33.20 24.68 15.39
C LYS A 211 33.39 24.07 14.02
N LEU A 212 32.86 22.86 13.84
CA LEU A 212 32.95 22.07 12.62
C LEU A 212 31.57 21.86 12.01
N ASP A 213 31.43 22.14 10.71
CA ASP A 213 30.19 21.92 9.98
C ASP A 213 30.00 20.44 9.62
N LEU A 214 28.77 19.96 9.74
CA LEU A 214 28.38 18.58 9.44
C LEU A 214 27.70 18.54 8.06
N THR A 215 28.31 17.81 7.13
CA THR A 215 27.91 17.77 5.72
C THR A 215 26.87 16.71 5.40
N ASN A 216 26.71 15.71 6.28
CA ASN A 216 25.84 14.55 6.06
C ASN A 216 25.22 14.08 7.39
N LEU A 217 24.04 13.45 7.34
CA LEU A 217 23.42 12.74 8.46
C LEU A 217 22.88 11.38 7.99
N ASN A 218 23.36 10.29 8.59
CA ASN A 218 22.98 8.90 8.25
C ASN A 218 22.98 8.64 6.72
N SER A 219 23.98 9.17 6.01
CA SER A 219 24.05 9.16 4.54
C SER A 219 24.82 7.92 4.04
N PRO A 220 24.54 7.40 2.83
CA PRO A 220 25.35 6.35 2.21
C PRO A 220 26.82 6.74 1.98
N GLU A 221 27.15 8.04 1.94
CA GLU A 221 28.50 8.55 1.71
C GLU A 221 28.76 9.80 2.58
N VAL A 222 29.94 9.94 3.17
CA VAL A 222 30.41 11.23 3.72
C VAL A 222 30.91 12.11 2.58
N THR A 223 30.59 13.40 2.52
CA THR A 223 31.03 14.31 1.45
C THR A 223 32.57 14.51 1.46
N ALA A 224 33.17 14.77 0.28
CA ALA A 224 34.63 14.94 0.14
C ALA A 224 35.15 16.12 0.97
N GLY A 225 36.18 15.88 1.80
CA GLY A 225 36.65 16.85 2.78
C GLY A 225 35.68 17.17 3.94
N GLY A 226 34.52 16.50 4.00
CA GLY A 226 33.45 16.77 4.97
C GLY A 226 33.46 15.86 6.19
N ILE A 227 32.45 16.08 7.05
CA ILE A 227 32.20 15.32 8.27
C ILE A 227 30.73 14.87 8.27
N GLY A 228 30.50 13.56 8.32
CA GLY A 228 29.18 12.96 8.43
C GLY A 228 28.83 12.61 9.86
N LEU A 229 27.61 12.95 10.27
CA LEU A 229 27.01 12.53 11.53
C LEU A 229 26.25 11.20 11.32
N TYR A 230 26.49 10.23 12.19
CA TYR A 230 25.74 8.97 12.24
C TYR A 230 25.17 8.78 13.63
N THR A 231 23.93 8.29 13.67
CA THR A 231 23.19 8.01 14.91
C THR A 231 22.98 6.50 15.05
N SER A 232 22.47 6.04 16.19
CA SER A 232 22.03 4.64 16.34
C SER A 232 20.94 4.21 15.35
N GLN A 233 20.26 5.14 14.66
CA GLN A 233 19.32 4.81 13.59
C GLN A 233 20.01 4.37 12.28
N TRP A 234 21.32 4.60 12.11
CA TRP A 234 22.06 4.12 10.93
C TRP A 234 21.84 2.63 10.68
N GLY A 235 21.93 1.81 11.74
CA GLY A 235 21.67 0.37 11.69
C GLY A 235 22.93 -0.48 11.65
N ALA A 236 22.82 -1.63 10.99
CA ALA A 236 23.82 -2.70 11.07
C ALA A 236 24.90 -2.69 9.99
N THR A 237 24.74 -1.87 8.94
CA THR A 237 25.76 -1.75 7.88
C THR A 237 27.04 -1.12 8.46
N PRO A 238 28.24 -1.71 8.24
CA PRO A 238 29.51 -1.11 8.67
C PRO A 238 29.68 0.32 8.16
N ARG A 239 29.99 1.28 9.05
CA ARG A 239 30.16 2.69 8.67
C ARG A 239 31.38 2.93 7.79
N THR A 240 32.33 1.98 7.74
CA THR A 240 33.44 1.96 6.78
C THR A 240 32.97 2.14 5.33
N ARG A 241 31.79 1.59 4.98
CA ARG A 241 31.23 1.66 3.62
C ARG A 241 30.93 3.10 3.17
N THR A 242 30.69 4.01 4.13
CA THR A 242 30.40 5.43 3.85
C THR A 242 31.64 6.26 3.47
N VAL A 243 32.83 5.65 3.55
CA VAL A 243 34.15 6.22 3.24
C VAL A 243 35.02 5.21 2.46
N ASP A 244 34.39 4.33 1.67
CA ASP A 244 35.08 3.26 0.94
C ASP A 244 36.15 3.81 -0.02
N GLY A 245 37.34 3.22 0.01
CA GLY A 245 38.49 3.64 -0.79
C GLY A 245 39.22 4.91 -0.32
N VAL A 246 38.77 5.55 0.76
CA VAL A 246 39.38 6.77 1.29
C VAL A 246 40.54 6.44 2.23
N ALA A 247 41.71 7.06 2.01
CA ALA A 247 42.91 6.81 2.81
C ALA A 247 42.96 7.59 4.14
N ALA A 248 42.37 8.79 4.19
CA ALA A 248 42.35 9.65 5.37
C ALA A 248 40.95 9.68 5.99
N VAL A 249 40.76 8.91 7.06
CA VAL A 249 39.48 8.77 7.79
C VAL A 249 39.72 8.99 9.28
N ARG A 250 38.74 9.63 9.93
CA ARG A 250 38.66 9.77 11.39
C ARG A 250 37.22 9.48 11.82
N GLU A 251 37.02 8.54 12.73
CA GLU A 251 35.75 8.36 13.44
C GLU A 251 35.91 8.74 14.90
N ILE A 252 35.06 9.65 15.37
CA ILE A 252 34.86 9.95 16.78
C ILE A 252 33.52 9.39 17.22
N ILE A 253 33.49 8.69 18.37
CA ILE A 253 32.25 8.28 19.02
C ILE A 253 31.97 9.23 20.19
N LEU A 254 30.76 9.78 20.21
CA LEU A 254 30.22 10.57 21.32
C LEU A 254 29.19 9.74 22.10
N ARG A 255 29.21 9.84 23.42
CA ARG A 255 28.20 9.26 24.31
C ARG A 255 27.76 10.32 25.31
N ASN A 256 26.48 10.71 25.26
CA ASN A 256 25.95 11.85 26.04
C ASN A 256 26.75 13.15 25.84
N GLY A 257 27.14 13.45 24.59
CA GLY A 257 27.98 14.61 24.24
C GLY A 257 29.48 14.42 24.46
N VAL A 258 29.92 13.44 25.27
CA VAL A 258 31.34 13.27 25.60
C VAL A 258 32.05 12.37 24.58
N VAL A 259 33.24 12.78 24.12
CA VAL A 259 34.12 11.96 23.25
C VAL A 259 34.61 10.72 24.01
N VAL A 260 34.22 9.52 23.57
CA VAL A 260 34.64 8.24 24.18
C VAL A 260 35.68 7.48 23.38
N SER A 261 35.85 7.77 22.07
CA SER A 261 36.96 7.26 21.27
C SER A 261 37.20 8.10 20.01
N SER A 262 38.42 8.03 19.48
CA SER A 262 38.87 8.73 18.26
C SER A 262 39.80 7.81 17.45
N ASN A 263 39.32 7.26 16.34
CA ASN A 263 39.96 6.19 15.57
C ASN A 263 40.28 6.61 14.14
N THR A 264 41.39 6.13 13.56
CA THR A 264 41.79 6.38 12.16
C THR A 264 41.00 5.57 11.11
N SER A 265 39.88 4.96 11.52
CA SER A 265 39.01 4.15 10.68
C SER A 265 37.59 4.19 11.23
N ALA A 266 36.59 4.22 10.36
CA ALA A 266 35.19 4.09 10.78
C ALA A 266 34.88 2.70 11.36
N GLY A 267 33.86 2.62 12.21
CA GLY A 267 33.50 1.41 12.92
C GLY A 267 32.69 0.42 12.08
N THR A 268 32.86 -0.87 12.40
CA THR A 268 32.18 -1.99 11.73
C THR A 268 30.97 -2.52 12.49
N THR A 269 30.74 -2.05 13.72
CA THR A 269 29.62 -2.46 14.59
C THR A 269 28.53 -1.38 14.65
N PRO A 270 27.26 -1.73 14.92
CA PRO A 270 26.20 -0.76 15.20
C PRO A 270 26.59 0.18 16.36
N LEU A 271 26.07 1.41 16.34
CA LEU A 271 26.15 2.33 17.48
C LEU A 271 25.12 1.93 18.54
N ALA A 272 25.47 2.06 19.82
CA ALA A 272 24.50 1.86 20.90
C ALA A 272 23.47 3.00 20.94
N ALA A 273 22.32 2.76 21.59
CA ALA A 273 21.28 3.77 21.72
C ALA A 273 21.82 5.03 22.42
N GLY A 274 21.64 6.20 21.79
CA GLY A 274 22.15 7.48 22.28
C GLY A 274 23.62 7.77 21.96
N GLU A 275 24.33 6.87 21.26
CA GLU A 275 25.65 7.18 20.69
C GLU A 275 25.52 7.88 19.34
N LEU A 276 26.45 8.81 19.10
CA LEU A 276 26.67 9.46 17.83
C LEU A 276 28.08 9.12 17.33
N ALA A 277 28.26 9.05 16.01
CA ALA A 277 29.58 9.03 15.39
C ALA A 277 29.76 10.23 14.47
N LEU A 278 30.88 10.94 14.62
CA LEU A 278 31.36 11.92 13.66
C LEU A 278 32.43 11.24 12.80
N ILE A 279 32.17 11.11 11.50
CA ILE A 279 33.08 10.49 10.54
C ILE A 279 33.57 11.56 9.57
N GLY A 280 34.82 11.96 9.72
CA GLY A 280 35.50 12.88 8.83
C GLY A 280 36.28 12.13 7.75
N ARG A 281 36.27 12.66 6.53
CA ARG A 281 37.21 12.24 5.48
C ARG A 281 38.07 13.37 4.94
N ASP A 282 39.26 13.04 4.48
CA ASP A 282 40.24 13.98 3.92
C ASP A 282 40.47 15.16 4.88
N ALA A 283 40.17 16.40 4.47
CA ALA A 283 40.25 17.58 5.35
C ALA A 283 39.37 17.47 6.61
N GLY A 284 38.20 16.83 6.53
CA GLY A 284 37.34 16.56 7.68
C GLY A 284 37.94 15.55 8.66
N ALA A 285 38.75 14.60 8.17
CA ALA A 285 39.48 13.68 9.04
C ALA A 285 40.59 14.38 9.83
N THR A 286 41.20 15.42 9.23
CA THR A 286 42.14 16.32 9.92
C THR A 286 41.40 17.24 10.89
N ALA A 287 40.27 17.84 10.50
CA ALA A 287 39.50 18.74 11.37
C ALA A 287 39.03 18.06 12.66
N LEU A 288 38.61 16.79 12.59
CA LEU A 288 38.24 16.00 13.76
C LEU A 288 39.41 15.67 14.72
N THR A 289 40.67 16.03 14.42
CA THR A 289 41.73 15.93 15.46
C THR A 289 41.68 17.05 16.48
N ALA A 290 40.79 18.03 16.32
CA ALA A 290 40.52 19.06 17.33
C ALA A 290 39.71 18.53 18.53
N PHE A 291 39.08 17.35 18.42
CA PHE A 291 38.24 16.77 19.46
C PHE A 291 38.93 15.55 20.10
N GLU A 292 39.35 15.68 21.37
CA GLU A 292 40.07 14.65 22.13
C GLU A 292 39.16 13.84 23.09
N PRO A 293 39.51 12.56 23.39
CA PRO A 293 38.75 11.74 24.34
C PRO A 293 38.62 12.37 25.74
N GLY A 294 37.37 12.56 26.18
CA GLY A 294 37.01 13.21 27.45
C GLY A 294 36.39 14.60 27.28
N GLU A 295 36.50 15.23 26.12
CA GLU A 295 35.88 16.53 25.82
C GLU A 295 34.37 16.42 25.63
N THR A 296 33.66 17.52 25.87
CA THR A 296 32.22 17.66 25.62
C THR A 296 32.00 18.37 24.30
N ILE A 297 31.25 17.74 23.40
CA ILE A 297 30.92 18.25 22.07
C ILE A 297 29.41 18.45 21.98
N ASP A 298 28.98 19.69 21.77
CA ASP A 298 27.59 20.00 21.44
C ASP A 298 27.33 19.74 19.94
N VAL A 299 26.33 18.91 19.65
CA VAL A 299 25.99 18.47 18.29
C VAL A 299 24.58 18.91 17.96
N ASN A 300 24.49 20.03 17.26
CA ASN A 300 23.23 20.60 16.78
C ASN A 300 23.01 20.19 15.33
N TYR A 301 21.82 19.71 14.97
CA TYR A 301 21.46 19.44 13.58
C TYR A 301 19.95 19.52 13.35
N GLY A 302 19.55 19.81 12.12
CA GLY A 302 18.14 19.86 11.71
C GLY A 302 17.96 20.12 10.22
N PRO A 303 16.72 19.98 9.71
CA PRO A 303 16.40 20.33 8.35
C PRO A 303 16.36 21.85 8.19
N ARG A 304 16.88 22.35 7.06
CA ARG A 304 16.69 23.73 6.61
C ARG A 304 15.98 23.70 5.27
N SER A 305 14.81 24.30 5.22
CA SER A 305 13.95 24.42 4.05
C SER A 305 13.47 25.86 3.86
N ASP A 306 12.98 26.16 2.67
CA ASP A 306 12.12 27.30 2.34
C ASP A 306 10.66 27.05 2.72
N ALA A 307 10.24 25.79 2.82
CA ALA A 307 8.94 25.39 3.36
C ALA A 307 8.78 25.73 4.85
N ALA A 308 7.51 25.92 5.27
CA ALA A 308 7.11 25.98 6.68
C ALA A 308 7.52 24.70 7.45
N GLU A 309 7.48 24.77 8.79
CA GLU A 309 7.87 23.69 9.72
C GLU A 309 7.43 22.30 9.22
N ILE A 310 8.40 21.50 8.75
CA ILE A 310 8.11 20.24 8.06
C ILE A 310 7.71 19.20 9.09
N ALA A 311 6.51 18.63 8.96
CA ALA A 311 6.08 17.52 9.79
C ALA A 311 6.52 16.16 9.21
N VAL A 312 6.53 16.02 7.88
CA VAL A 312 6.97 14.79 7.16
C VAL A 312 7.63 15.20 5.85
N GLY A 313 8.68 14.48 5.45
CA GLY A 313 9.40 14.75 4.21
C GLY A 313 10.09 13.52 3.66
N ILE A 314 10.06 13.37 2.34
CA ILE A 314 10.80 12.32 1.62
C ILE A 314 11.34 12.88 0.29
N SER A 315 12.60 12.56 -0.02
CA SER A 315 13.22 12.98 -1.28
C SER A 315 12.71 12.17 -2.48
N GLY A 316 12.83 12.80 -3.65
CA GLY A 316 12.86 12.13 -4.94
C GLY A 316 14.18 12.43 -5.66
N ASN A 317 14.20 12.22 -6.97
CA ASN A 317 15.36 12.53 -7.81
C ASN A 317 15.21 13.84 -8.58
N LYS A 318 14.02 14.09 -9.15
CA LYS A 318 13.75 15.29 -9.95
C LYS A 318 12.30 15.73 -9.82
N GLN A 319 12.07 17.03 -9.66
CA GLN A 319 10.81 17.66 -9.97
C GLN A 319 10.53 17.54 -11.48
N LEU A 320 9.34 17.06 -11.83
CA LEU A 320 8.89 16.84 -13.21
C LEU A 320 8.01 17.98 -13.72
N ALA A 321 7.26 18.62 -12.82
CA ALA A 321 6.42 19.77 -13.13
C ALA A 321 6.42 20.76 -11.96
N ARG A 322 6.26 22.04 -12.30
CA ARG A 322 6.18 23.18 -11.38
C ARG A 322 5.24 24.23 -11.96
N ASP A 323 4.45 24.91 -11.12
CA ASP A 323 3.52 25.96 -11.53
C ASP A 323 2.61 25.53 -12.71
N GLY A 324 2.14 24.27 -12.67
CA GLY A 324 1.28 23.66 -13.69
C GLY A 324 1.97 23.35 -15.02
N GLN A 325 3.31 23.36 -15.11
CA GLN A 325 4.08 23.14 -16.34
C GLN A 325 5.11 22.03 -16.19
N VAL A 326 5.15 21.11 -17.16
CA VAL A 326 6.18 20.05 -17.23
C VAL A 326 7.54 20.69 -17.53
N LEU A 327 8.54 20.35 -16.72
CA LEU A 327 9.91 20.83 -16.86
C LEU A 327 10.65 20.09 -18.00
N ASN A 328 11.85 20.56 -18.35
CA ASN A 328 12.69 19.90 -19.35
C ASN A 328 13.31 18.61 -18.78
N VAL A 329 12.59 17.49 -18.92
CA VAL A 329 12.92 16.15 -18.41
C VAL A 329 13.00 15.11 -19.54
N ASP A 330 13.42 13.87 -19.24
CA ASP A 330 13.59 12.84 -20.27
C ASP A 330 12.26 12.33 -20.88
N ASP A 331 12.17 12.29 -22.21
CA ASP A 331 11.09 11.64 -22.96
C ASP A 331 11.55 10.40 -23.79
N SER A 332 12.75 9.87 -23.50
CA SER A 332 13.29 8.73 -24.24
C SER A 332 13.17 7.38 -23.51
N VAL A 333 13.30 7.35 -22.18
CA VAL A 333 13.42 6.11 -21.39
C VAL A 333 12.14 5.78 -20.64
N MET A 334 11.41 4.78 -21.13
CA MET A 334 10.22 4.22 -20.49
C MET A 334 10.59 3.23 -19.38
N HIS A 335 10.08 3.46 -18.17
CA HIS A 335 10.29 2.60 -16.99
C HIS A 335 9.01 2.47 -16.16
N PRO A 336 8.90 1.47 -15.27
CA PRO A 336 7.98 1.55 -14.14
C PRO A 336 8.34 2.79 -13.30
N ARG A 337 7.34 3.49 -12.76
CA ARG A 337 7.52 4.79 -12.09
C ARG A 337 6.69 4.85 -10.80
N THR A 338 7.18 5.63 -9.85
CA THR A 338 6.41 6.14 -8.72
C THR A 338 6.54 7.66 -8.70
N ALA A 339 5.43 8.37 -8.48
CA ALA A 339 5.41 9.82 -8.38
C ALA A 339 4.49 10.30 -7.26
N ILE A 340 4.80 11.49 -6.76
CA ILE A 340 3.97 12.28 -5.85
C ILE A 340 3.74 13.66 -6.47
N GLY A 341 2.53 14.20 -6.35
CA GLY A 341 2.18 15.53 -6.79
C GLY A 341 1.18 16.19 -5.85
N PHE A 342 1.13 17.52 -5.89
CA PHE A 342 0.26 18.34 -5.07
C PHE A 342 -0.49 19.35 -5.93
N SER A 343 -1.74 19.66 -5.58
CA SER A 343 -2.47 20.79 -6.16
C SER A 343 -1.78 22.12 -5.85
N ALA A 344 -2.11 23.18 -6.61
CA ALA A 344 -1.53 24.52 -6.43
C ALA A 344 -1.75 25.15 -5.03
N ASP A 345 -2.78 24.70 -4.30
CA ASP A 345 -3.03 25.08 -2.89
C ASP A 345 -2.42 24.11 -1.87
N GLY A 346 -1.80 23.02 -2.33
CA GLY A 346 -1.19 21.95 -1.57
C GLY A 346 -2.15 21.09 -0.74
N ARG A 347 -3.47 21.22 -0.93
CA ARG A 347 -4.51 20.53 -0.14
C ARG A 347 -4.81 19.12 -0.65
N ARG A 348 -4.58 18.86 -1.94
CA ARG A 348 -4.78 17.56 -2.58
C ARG A 348 -3.42 16.95 -2.91
N MET A 349 -3.17 15.75 -2.42
CA MET A 349 -2.00 14.93 -2.76
C MET A 349 -2.40 13.81 -3.72
N VAL A 350 -1.61 13.60 -4.77
CA VAL A 350 -1.72 12.48 -5.71
C VAL A 350 -0.47 11.62 -5.58
N LEU A 351 -0.66 10.33 -5.34
CA LEU A 351 0.39 9.30 -5.45
C LEU A 351 0.05 8.42 -6.64
N LEU A 352 1.03 8.16 -7.51
CA LEU A 352 0.87 7.35 -8.71
C LEU A 352 1.96 6.28 -8.75
N THR A 353 1.57 5.04 -9.06
CA THR A 353 2.49 4.02 -9.57
C THR A 353 2.11 3.61 -10.99
N ILE A 354 3.11 3.43 -11.84
CA ILE A 354 2.98 2.90 -13.19
C ILE A 354 3.80 1.61 -13.29
N ASP A 355 3.17 0.52 -13.73
CA ASP A 355 3.86 -0.73 -14.03
C ASP A 355 4.69 -0.60 -15.31
N GLY A 356 5.74 -1.40 -15.47
CA GLY A 356 6.59 -1.33 -16.66
C GLY A 356 7.45 -2.57 -16.85
N ARG A 357 8.20 -2.63 -17.97
CA ARG A 357 9.05 -3.78 -18.36
C ARG A 357 8.28 -5.09 -18.56
N MET A 358 6.99 -5.00 -18.91
CA MET A 358 6.10 -6.14 -19.15
C MET A 358 5.23 -5.93 -20.39
N ALA A 359 4.68 -7.01 -20.96
CA ALA A 359 3.91 -6.93 -22.20
C ALA A 359 2.59 -6.14 -22.05
N ASP A 360 2.04 -6.12 -20.84
CA ASP A 360 0.82 -5.44 -20.44
C ASP A 360 1.04 -4.04 -19.84
N SER A 361 2.29 -3.59 -19.68
CA SER A 361 2.61 -2.19 -19.41
C SER A 361 4.03 -1.81 -19.84
N ARG A 362 4.15 -0.82 -20.74
CA ARG A 362 5.43 -0.31 -21.26
C ARG A 362 6.19 0.55 -20.24
N GLY A 363 5.49 1.16 -19.28
CA GLY A 363 6.04 2.19 -18.40
C GLY A 363 6.11 3.59 -19.05
N LEU A 364 6.28 4.64 -18.23
CA LEU A 364 6.33 6.02 -18.72
C LEU A 364 7.75 6.58 -18.77
N THR A 365 7.95 7.56 -19.66
CA THR A 365 9.08 8.49 -19.61
C THR A 365 8.91 9.50 -18.46
N GLU A 366 9.93 10.31 -18.17
CA GLU A 366 9.79 11.36 -17.14
C GLU A 366 8.80 12.45 -17.59
N TYR A 367 8.79 12.78 -18.89
CA TYR A 367 7.88 13.75 -19.48
C TYR A 367 6.42 13.28 -19.45
N GLU A 368 6.15 12.04 -19.90
CA GLU A 368 4.80 11.46 -19.87
C GLU A 368 4.24 11.35 -18.45
N LEU A 369 5.11 11.05 -17.48
CA LEU A 369 4.78 10.96 -16.06
C LEU A 369 4.41 12.34 -15.49
N GLY A 370 5.21 13.37 -15.76
CA GLY A 370 4.90 14.74 -15.38
C GLY A 370 3.57 15.22 -15.99
N ARG A 371 3.36 14.94 -17.28
CA ARG A 371 2.14 15.30 -18.01
C ARG A 371 0.89 14.66 -17.40
N LEU A 372 0.91 13.34 -17.19
CA LEU A 372 -0.22 12.61 -16.57
C LEU A 372 -0.52 13.13 -15.17
N MET A 373 0.49 13.43 -14.35
CA MET A 373 0.29 13.95 -13.00
C MET A 373 -0.37 15.34 -12.99
N LEU A 374 -0.07 16.21 -13.97
CA LEU A 374 -0.78 17.47 -14.18
C LEU A 374 -2.23 17.26 -14.62
N ASP A 375 -2.49 16.33 -15.55
CA ASP A 375 -3.85 16.03 -16.00
C ASP A 375 -4.70 15.42 -14.87
N LEU A 376 -4.08 14.74 -13.89
CA LEU A 376 -4.69 14.29 -12.63
C LEU A 376 -4.94 15.41 -11.58
N GLY A 377 -4.60 16.65 -11.90
CA GLY A 377 -4.82 17.84 -11.05
C GLY A 377 -3.68 18.17 -10.09
N SER A 378 -2.47 17.66 -10.32
CA SER A 378 -1.26 18.18 -9.67
C SER A 378 -0.81 19.47 -10.35
N ASP A 379 -0.04 20.29 -9.63
CA ASP A 379 0.58 21.53 -10.11
C ASP A 379 2.11 21.42 -9.98
N ASP A 380 2.58 20.95 -8.82
CA ASP A 380 3.93 20.44 -8.60
C ASP A 380 3.97 18.90 -8.64
N VAL A 381 5.02 18.32 -9.23
CA VAL A 381 5.19 16.85 -9.35
C VAL A 381 6.65 16.45 -9.11
N LEU A 382 6.89 15.43 -8.28
CA LEU A 382 8.22 14.88 -7.96
C LEU A 382 8.30 13.39 -8.33
N ASN A 383 9.35 12.99 -9.06
CA ASN A 383 9.66 11.60 -9.37
C ASN A 383 10.35 10.91 -8.17
N LEU A 384 9.69 9.90 -7.60
CA LEU A 384 10.23 9.00 -6.58
C LEU A 384 10.99 7.81 -7.23
N ASP A 385 11.58 6.91 -6.43
CA ASP A 385 12.27 5.76 -7.01
C ASP A 385 11.31 4.85 -7.80
N GLY A 386 11.82 4.30 -8.91
CA GLY A 386 11.03 3.58 -9.90
C GLY A 386 11.57 2.17 -10.18
N GLY A 387 11.32 1.68 -11.39
CA GLY A 387 11.74 0.32 -11.76
C GLY A 387 11.11 -0.72 -10.83
N GLY A 388 11.89 -1.68 -10.36
CA GLY A 388 11.42 -2.72 -9.44
C GLY A 388 11.08 -2.24 -8.03
N SER A 389 11.43 -0.99 -7.68
CA SER A 389 11.00 -0.38 -6.42
C SER A 389 9.52 0.03 -6.46
N SER A 390 8.98 0.31 -7.65
CA SER A 390 7.62 0.85 -7.85
C SER A 390 6.55 -0.08 -7.26
N THR A 391 6.03 0.31 -6.09
CA THR A 391 5.11 -0.50 -5.31
C THR A 391 4.07 0.40 -4.65
N MET A 392 2.79 0.07 -4.79
CA MET A 392 1.68 0.69 -4.07
C MET A 392 0.90 -0.35 -3.28
N LEU A 393 0.50 -0.01 -2.05
CA LEU A 393 -0.44 -0.77 -1.25
C LEU A 393 -1.68 0.05 -0.90
N LYS A 394 -2.83 -0.61 -0.79
CA LYS A 394 -4.06 -0.06 -0.16
C LYS A 394 -4.93 -1.14 0.48
N ARG A 395 -5.47 -0.83 1.65
CA ARG A 395 -6.51 -1.61 2.35
C ARG A 395 -7.85 -1.37 1.67
N SER A 396 -8.54 -2.43 1.26
CA SER A 396 -9.90 -2.29 0.72
C SER A 396 -10.92 -2.08 1.86
N PRO A 397 -12.10 -1.51 1.58
CA PRO A 397 -13.14 -1.36 2.59
C PRO A 397 -13.54 -2.70 3.24
N GLY A 398 -13.48 -2.77 4.57
CA GLY A 398 -13.77 -4.00 5.31
C GLY A 398 -12.60 -4.98 5.42
N GLU A 399 -11.41 -4.62 4.95
CA GLU A 399 -10.17 -5.37 5.19
C GLU A 399 -9.41 -4.90 6.44
N VAL A 400 -8.56 -5.79 6.93
CA VAL A 400 -7.62 -5.50 8.03
C VAL A 400 -6.26 -5.10 7.47
N THR A 401 -5.74 -5.88 6.53
CA THR A 401 -4.39 -5.74 5.96
C THR A 401 -4.44 -5.00 4.62
N PRO A 402 -3.55 -4.03 4.35
CA PRO A 402 -3.32 -3.50 3.02
C PRO A 402 -2.68 -4.54 2.09
N GLU A 403 -3.04 -4.53 0.81
CA GLU A 403 -2.50 -5.43 -0.20
C GLU A 403 -1.80 -4.64 -1.32
N VAL A 404 -0.81 -5.25 -1.97
CA VAL A 404 -0.13 -4.69 -3.14
C VAL A 404 -1.10 -4.67 -4.32
N VAL A 405 -1.24 -3.52 -4.98
CA VAL A 405 -2.23 -3.31 -6.04
C VAL A 405 -1.65 -3.23 -7.45
N ASN A 406 -0.38 -2.88 -7.58
CA ASN A 406 0.33 -2.87 -8.86
C ASN A 406 1.14 -4.16 -9.05
N LYS A 407 1.93 -4.25 -10.13
CA LYS A 407 2.76 -5.43 -10.46
C LYS A 407 4.25 -5.07 -10.44
N PRO A 408 4.96 -5.26 -9.32
CA PRO A 408 6.40 -4.97 -9.21
C PRO A 408 7.23 -5.63 -10.33
N SER A 409 8.05 -4.83 -11.03
CA SER A 409 8.71 -5.28 -12.27
C SER A 409 9.75 -6.39 -12.08
N ASP A 410 10.21 -6.59 -10.84
CA ASP A 410 11.19 -7.63 -10.49
C ASP A 410 10.50 -8.99 -10.21
N GLY A 411 9.17 -9.07 -10.36
CA GLY A 411 8.35 -10.27 -10.14
C GLY A 411 7.85 -10.45 -8.69
N ALA A 412 8.38 -9.66 -7.77
CA ALA A 412 7.96 -9.52 -6.37
C ALA A 412 8.32 -8.12 -5.85
N GLU A 413 7.80 -7.74 -4.69
CA GLU A 413 8.21 -6.50 -4.01
C GLU A 413 9.73 -6.47 -3.80
N ARG A 414 10.37 -5.35 -4.14
CA ARG A 414 11.79 -5.10 -3.86
C ARG A 414 11.98 -4.64 -2.41
N LEU A 415 13.11 -5.03 -1.81
CA LEU A 415 13.57 -4.48 -0.55
C LEU A 415 14.01 -3.02 -0.74
N THR A 416 13.27 -2.08 -0.15
CA THR A 416 13.51 -0.63 -0.17
C THR A 416 13.80 -0.11 1.23
N PRO A 417 14.51 1.03 1.41
CA PRO A 417 14.82 1.54 2.74
C PRO A 417 13.75 2.47 3.30
N ASN A 418 12.82 2.97 2.48
CA ASN A 418 11.75 3.86 2.93
C ASN A 418 10.54 3.88 1.97
N GLY A 419 9.50 4.58 2.42
CA GLY A 419 8.30 4.86 1.66
C GLY A 419 7.46 5.96 2.30
N LEU A 420 6.30 6.23 1.73
CA LEU A 420 5.32 7.18 2.26
C LEU A 420 4.00 6.46 2.54
N GLY A 421 3.46 6.62 3.75
CA GLY A 421 2.28 5.91 4.22
C GLY A 421 1.14 6.82 4.62
N LEU A 422 -0.09 6.35 4.42
CA LEU A 422 -1.33 6.98 4.89
C LEU A 422 -1.83 6.24 6.14
N LEU A 423 -1.85 6.90 7.29
CA LEU A 423 -2.40 6.37 8.53
C LEU A 423 -3.84 6.87 8.71
N ALA A 424 -4.80 5.95 8.81
CA ALA A 424 -6.20 6.30 9.04
C ALA A 424 -6.41 6.92 10.42
N VAL A 425 -7.33 7.89 10.51
CA VAL A 425 -7.91 8.23 11.81
C VAL A 425 -8.73 7.06 12.35
N LYS A 426 -8.75 6.95 13.68
CA LYS A 426 -9.48 5.88 14.37
C LYS A 426 -10.99 6.08 14.19
N GLY A 427 -11.61 5.15 13.47
CA GLY A 427 -13.07 5.10 13.29
C GLY A 427 -13.81 4.62 14.54
N SER A 428 -15.14 4.71 14.49
CA SER A 428 -16.05 4.32 15.56
C SER A 428 -16.08 2.81 15.82
N GLY A 429 -15.63 1.98 14.88
CA GLY A 429 -15.80 0.53 14.93
C GLY A 429 -17.26 0.05 14.86
N LEU A 430 -18.21 0.97 14.56
CA LEU A 430 -19.61 0.65 14.36
C LEU A 430 -19.87 0.35 12.89
N LEU A 431 -20.68 -0.68 12.62
CA LEU A 431 -20.99 -1.09 11.25
C LEU A 431 -21.77 0.03 10.51
N LYS A 432 -21.16 0.61 9.47
CA LYS A 432 -21.73 1.65 8.61
C LYS A 432 -22.08 1.16 7.21
N GLY A 433 -21.31 0.22 6.66
CA GLY A 433 -21.51 -0.27 5.30
C GLY A 433 -21.01 -1.69 5.08
N PHE A 434 -21.25 -2.19 3.87
CA PHE A 434 -20.73 -3.45 3.39
C PHE A 434 -20.01 -3.27 2.04
N ARG A 435 -18.76 -3.71 1.97
CA ARG A 435 -18.11 -3.99 0.68
C ARG A 435 -18.57 -5.36 0.20
N ILE A 436 -19.09 -5.42 -1.02
CA ILE A 436 -19.48 -6.68 -1.66
C ILE A 436 -18.50 -6.95 -2.81
N GLU A 437 -18.12 -8.21 -2.93
CA GLU A 437 -17.17 -8.71 -3.92
C GLU A 437 -17.49 -10.17 -4.25
N ALA A 438 -16.94 -10.70 -5.34
CA ALA A 438 -16.99 -12.13 -5.60
C ALA A 438 -15.90 -12.89 -4.82
N THR A 439 -16.23 -14.08 -4.31
CA THR A 439 -15.22 -14.91 -3.65
C THR A 439 -14.18 -15.38 -4.65
N GLY A 440 -12.90 -15.41 -4.23
CA GLY A 440 -11.78 -15.78 -5.09
C GLY A 440 -11.20 -14.62 -5.91
N THR A 441 -11.74 -13.39 -5.81
CA THR A 441 -11.07 -12.21 -6.38
C THR A 441 -9.82 -11.80 -5.61
N ALA A 442 -9.76 -12.10 -4.31
CA ALA A 442 -8.57 -11.89 -3.48
C ALA A 442 -7.44 -12.91 -3.78
N ASP A 443 -7.78 -14.07 -4.34
CA ASP A 443 -6.79 -15.06 -4.82
C ASP A 443 -6.34 -14.78 -6.26
N ALA A 444 -6.90 -13.74 -6.90
CA ALA A 444 -6.52 -13.33 -8.24
C ALA A 444 -5.24 -12.49 -8.19
N ALA A 445 -4.42 -12.57 -9.23
CA ALA A 445 -3.30 -11.64 -9.38
C ALA A 445 -3.81 -10.19 -9.51
N ALA A 446 -3.00 -9.21 -9.09
CA ALA A 446 -3.37 -7.80 -9.10
C ALA A 446 -3.79 -7.27 -10.49
N ASP A 447 -3.31 -7.93 -11.55
CA ASP A 447 -3.62 -7.64 -12.96
C ASP A 447 -4.86 -8.39 -13.53
N ALA A 448 -5.56 -9.17 -12.71
CA ALA A 448 -6.69 -9.96 -13.18
C ALA A 448 -7.88 -9.10 -13.62
N ASP A 449 -8.53 -9.48 -14.73
CA ASP A 449 -9.79 -8.88 -15.16
C ASP A 449 -10.95 -9.26 -14.22
N LEU A 450 -11.09 -8.48 -13.15
CA LEU A 450 -12.21 -8.54 -12.22
C LEU A 450 -13.51 -7.97 -12.81
N GLY A 451 -13.53 -7.44 -14.04
CA GLY A 451 -14.76 -7.08 -14.75
C GLY A 451 -15.65 -8.32 -15.00
N HIS A 452 -15.05 -9.51 -15.03
CA HIS A 452 -15.79 -10.78 -15.05
C HIS A 452 -16.44 -11.15 -13.70
N SER A 453 -16.05 -10.52 -12.59
CA SER A 453 -16.61 -10.79 -11.25
C SER A 453 -18.06 -10.36 -11.10
N SER A 454 -18.42 -9.26 -11.76
CA SER A 454 -19.78 -8.73 -11.87
C SER A 454 -20.63 -9.46 -12.90
N ARG A 455 -20.18 -10.60 -13.45
CA ARG A 455 -20.92 -11.39 -14.44
C ARG A 455 -21.30 -12.78 -13.93
N VAL A 456 -22.47 -13.27 -14.32
CA VAL A 456 -22.91 -14.65 -14.11
C VAL A 456 -23.68 -15.19 -15.32
N LEU A 457 -23.37 -16.40 -15.76
CA LEU A 457 -24.10 -17.07 -16.84
C LEU A 457 -25.49 -17.53 -16.37
N THR A 458 -26.48 -17.44 -17.25
CA THR A 458 -27.85 -17.91 -16.97
C THR A 458 -27.84 -19.39 -16.56
N GLY A 459 -28.40 -19.70 -15.38
CA GLY A 459 -28.43 -21.03 -14.76
C GLY A 459 -27.21 -21.38 -13.87
N LEU A 460 -26.09 -20.67 -14.03
CA LEU A 460 -24.90 -20.80 -13.18
C LEU A 460 -24.94 -19.80 -12.03
N SER A 461 -23.99 -19.91 -11.10
CA SER A 461 -23.92 -19.07 -9.90
C SER A 461 -22.62 -18.29 -9.83
N ARG A 462 -22.67 -17.12 -9.18
CA ARG A 462 -21.57 -16.39 -8.58
C ARG A 462 -21.68 -16.53 -7.07
N VAL A 463 -20.56 -16.65 -6.35
CA VAL A 463 -20.55 -16.57 -4.88
C VAL A 463 -19.98 -15.22 -4.49
N LEU A 464 -20.66 -14.52 -3.59
CA LEU A 464 -20.32 -13.17 -3.14
C LEU A 464 -20.10 -13.13 -1.62
N ALA A 465 -19.07 -12.39 -1.21
CA ALA A 465 -18.79 -12.08 0.18
C ALA A 465 -19.21 -10.63 0.49
N GLY A 466 -19.59 -10.37 1.75
CA GLY A 466 -19.96 -9.04 2.23
C GLY A 466 -19.12 -8.71 3.46
N ARG A 467 -18.12 -7.83 3.31
CA ARG A 467 -17.22 -7.41 4.40
C ARG A 467 -17.76 -6.13 5.03
N GLY A 468 -18.06 -6.17 6.33
CA GLY A 468 -18.56 -5.02 7.07
C GLY A 468 -17.47 -3.99 7.35
N HIS A 469 -17.81 -2.71 7.33
CA HIS A 469 -16.88 -1.63 7.66
C HIS A 469 -17.54 -0.46 8.40
N ASP A 470 -16.73 0.36 9.08
CA ASP A 470 -17.15 1.63 9.69
C ASP A 470 -17.01 2.82 8.72
N GLU A 471 -17.17 4.05 9.22
CA GLU A 471 -17.04 5.27 8.42
C GLU A 471 -15.61 5.56 7.96
N THR A 472 -14.57 4.94 8.54
CA THR A 472 -13.20 5.05 8.04
C THR A 472 -12.80 3.86 7.17
N TYR A 473 -13.80 3.08 6.74
CA TYR A 473 -13.68 1.85 5.96
C TYR A 473 -12.87 0.73 6.63
N ALA A 474 -12.60 0.84 7.94
CA ALA A 474 -11.93 -0.20 8.71
C ALA A 474 -12.88 -1.39 8.93
N ALA A 475 -12.32 -2.61 9.01
CA ALA A 475 -13.10 -3.84 9.16
C ALA A 475 -13.96 -3.87 10.44
N VAL A 476 -15.25 -4.16 10.28
CA VAL A 476 -16.21 -4.36 11.37
C VAL A 476 -16.97 -5.67 11.19
N ALA A 477 -17.04 -6.47 12.25
CA ALA A 477 -17.74 -7.76 12.23
C ALA A 477 -19.26 -7.58 12.06
N GLY A 478 -19.83 -8.16 11.01
CA GLY A 478 -21.27 -8.26 10.84
C GLY A 478 -21.68 -9.18 9.71
N ALA A 479 -22.65 -10.06 9.95
CA ALA A 479 -23.26 -10.88 8.91
C ALA A 479 -24.40 -10.09 8.23
N PRO A 480 -24.36 -9.88 6.90
CA PRO A 480 -25.44 -9.20 6.18
C PRO A 480 -26.64 -10.13 5.91
N GLN A 481 -27.82 -9.52 5.83
CA GLN A 481 -28.96 -10.04 5.09
C GLN A 481 -28.79 -9.66 3.62
N TRP A 482 -29.09 -10.61 2.73
CA TRP A 482 -28.82 -10.49 1.30
C TRP A 482 -30.13 -10.39 0.51
N PHE A 483 -30.12 -9.58 -0.55
CA PHE A 483 -31.24 -9.37 -1.49
C PHE A 483 -30.73 -9.31 -2.93
N VAL A 484 -31.58 -9.63 -3.92
CA VAL A 484 -31.23 -9.52 -5.34
C VAL A 484 -32.45 -9.16 -6.20
N GLY A 485 -32.23 -8.42 -7.29
CA GLY A 485 -33.25 -8.12 -8.30
C GLY A 485 -33.69 -9.33 -9.14
N SER A 486 -34.84 -9.21 -9.81
CA SER A 486 -35.59 -10.31 -10.45
C SER A 486 -34.87 -11.11 -11.54
N ASN A 487 -33.79 -10.59 -12.12
CA ASN A 487 -33.02 -11.29 -13.15
C ASN A 487 -32.11 -12.39 -12.58
N ALA A 488 -31.95 -12.44 -11.25
CA ALA A 488 -31.25 -13.51 -10.55
C ALA A 488 -32.06 -14.02 -9.34
N ARG A 489 -31.67 -15.19 -8.82
CA ARG A 489 -32.17 -15.75 -7.55
C ARG A 489 -31.04 -15.87 -6.55
N LEU A 490 -31.37 -15.73 -5.28
CA LEU A 490 -30.41 -15.77 -4.18
C LEU A 490 -30.63 -17.00 -3.30
N THR A 491 -29.54 -17.63 -2.90
CA THR A 491 -29.47 -18.55 -1.76
C THR A 491 -28.30 -18.12 -0.87
N SER A 492 -28.54 -17.95 0.43
CA SER A 492 -27.50 -17.56 1.40
C SER A 492 -26.99 -18.78 2.17
N ALA A 493 -25.68 -18.86 2.39
CA ALA A 493 -25.05 -19.89 3.21
C ALA A 493 -23.86 -19.30 3.98
N ASN A 494 -23.78 -19.51 5.30
CA ASN A 494 -22.65 -19.07 6.14
C ASN A 494 -22.27 -17.58 5.98
N GLY A 495 -23.24 -16.70 5.69
CA GLY A 495 -23.02 -15.27 5.47
C GLY A 495 -22.60 -14.87 4.04
N THR A 496 -22.35 -15.81 3.13
CA THR A 496 -22.11 -15.53 1.71
C THR A 496 -23.40 -15.65 0.88
N ALA A 497 -23.46 -14.88 -0.21
CA ALA A 497 -24.56 -14.94 -1.17
C ALA A 497 -24.17 -15.79 -2.38
N ILE A 498 -24.91 -16.87 -2.61
CA ILE A 498 -24.84 -17.66 -3.85
C ILE A 498 -25.94 -17.12 -4.78
N VAL A 499 -25.55 -16.31 -5.75
CA VAL A 499 -26.46 -15.65 -6.68
C VAL A 499 -26.46 -16.40 -8.00
N THR A 500 -27.63 -16.88 -8.43
CA THR A 500 -27.79 -17.65 -9.67
C THR A 500 -28.51 -16.83 -10.73
N GLY A 501 -27.93 -16.68 -11.92
CA GLY A 501 -28.58 -16.00 -13.04
C GLY A 501 -29.85 -16.73 -13.49
N VAL A 502 -30.96 -16.00 -13.66
CA VAL A 502 -32.27 -16.55 -14.07
C VAL A 502 -32.63 -16.09 -15.48
N ARG A 503 -32.43 -14.81 -15.78
CA ARG A 503 -32.68 -14.19 -17.08
C ARG A 503 -31.54 -13.22 -17.38
N ALA A 504 -31.10 -13.17 -18.64
CA ALA A 504 -30.08 -12.22 -19.07
C ALA A 504 -30.53 -10.76 -18.84
N GLY A 505 -29.58 -9.88 -18.53
CA GLY A 505 -29.79 -8.48 -18.17
C GLY A 505 -29.25 -8.14 -16.77
N GLU A 506 -29.36 -6.86 -16.41
CA GLU A 506 -28.80 -6.32 -15.18
C GLU A 506 -29.55 -6.78 -13.91
N ALA A 507 -28.79 -6.96 -12.83
CA ALA A 507 -29.28 -7.18 -11.48
C ALA A 507 -28.43 -6.36 -10.49
N THR A 508 -29.00 -6.05 -9.33
CA THR A 508 -28.23 -5.54 -8.19
C THR A 508 -28.36 -6.53 -7.05
N VAL A 509 -27.23 -6.91 -6.45
CA VAL A 509 -27.18 -7.64 -5.18
C VAL A 509 -26.97 -6.62 -4.06
N ILE A 510 -27.71 -6.76 -2.97
CA ILE A 510 -27.65 -5.86 -1.81
C ILE A 510 -27.31 -6.68 -0.57
N ALA A 511 -26.31 -6.24 0.17
CA ALA A 511 -26.01 -6.69 1.53
C ALA A 511 -26.51 -5.61 2.50
N SER A 512 -27.20 -5.98 3.58
CA SER A 512 -27.67 -5.00 4.56
C SER A 512 -27.80 -5.56 5.98
N ARG A 513 -27.66 -4.70 6.98
CA ARG A 513 -27.92 -5.01 8.39
C ARG A 513 -28.21 -3.71 9.14
N ALA A 514 -29.41 -3.57 9.71
CA ALA A 514 -29.89 -2.30 10.25
C ALA A 514 -29.75 -1.16 9.22
N GLN A 515 -29.02 -0.08 9.54
CA GLN A 515 -28.78 1.02 8.60
C GLN A 515 -27.63 0.76 7.61
N ALA A 516 -26.73 -0.17 7.93
CA ALA A 516 -25.58 -0.48 7.09
C ALA A 516 -26.01 -1.24 5.83
N HIS A 517 -25.50 -0.82 4.68
CA HIS A 517 -25.81 -1.43 3.39
C HIS A 517 -24.61 -1.40 2.44
N GLY A 518 -24.67 -2.25 1.43
CA GLY A 518 -23.72 -2.35 0.33
C GLY A 518 -24.44 -2.81 -0.93
N ARG A 519 -23.92 -2.43 -2.10
CA ARG A 519 -24.53 -2.76 -3.41
C ARG A 519 -23.47 -3.31 -4.36
N PHE A 520 -23.83 -4.32 -5.13
CA PHE A 520 -22.99 -4.94 -6.15
C PHE A 520 -23.78 -5.06 -7.46
N PRO A 521 -23.39 -4.37 -8.54
CA PRO A 521 -23.96 -4.58 -9.86
C PRO A 521 -23.58 -5.97 -10.38
N LEU A 522 -24.52 -6.65 -11.02
CA LEU A 522 -24.35 -8.00 -11.53
C LEU A 522 -25.07 -8.15 -12.88
N THR A 523 -24.31 -8.22 -13.96
CA THR A 523 -24.83 -8.58 -15.28
C THR A 523 -25.07 -10.08 -15.36
N VAL A 524 -26.31 -10.50 -15.58
CA VAL A 524 -26.61 -11.87 -15.99
C VAL A 524 -26.41 -11.96 -17.50
N ILE A 525 -25.43 -12.75 -17.92
CA ILE A 525 -25.15 -13.01 -19.34
C ILE A 525 -25.88 -14.28 -19.81
N GLY A 526 -25.72 -14.66 -21.09
CA GLY A 526 -26.51 -15.70 -21.72
C GLY A 526 -26.37 -17.11 -21.12
N LYS A 527 -27.02 -18.10 -21.74
CA LYS A 527 -26.83 -19.51 -21.35
C LYS A 527 -25.41 -19.95 -21.73
N PRO A 528 -24.74 -20.80 -20.91
CA PRO A 528 -23.41 -21.30 -21.25
C PRO A 528 -23.44 -22.10 -22.55
N ALA A 529 -22.76 -21.58 -23.57
CA ALA A 529 -22.58 -22.21 -24.88
C ALA A 529 -21.25 -22.96 -24.98
N ARG A 530 -20.20 -22.48 -24.28
CA ARG A 530 -18.85 -23.07 -24.29
C ARG A 530 -18.20 -22.96 -22.91
N LEU A 531 -17.35 -23.93 -22.57
CA LEU A 531 -16.42 -23.86 -21.44
C LEU A 531 -14.98 -23.96 -21.96
N ALA A 532 -14.04 -23.24 -21.34
CA ALA A 532 -12.61 -23.38 -21.58
C ALA A 532 -11.82 -23.16 -20.27
N PRO A 533 -10.68 -23.84 -20.06
CA PRO A 533 -9.81 -23.54 -18.93
C PRO A 533 -9.11 -22.18 -19.11
N SER A 534 -8.75 -21.53 -18.01
CA SER A 534 -7.99 -20.26 -18.03
C SER A 534 -6.58 -20.40 -18.61
N THR A 535 -5.97 -21.57 -18.45
CA THR A 535 -4.72 -21.96 -19.12
C THR A 535 -4.89 -23.25 -19.92
N ARG A 536 -4.20 -23.35 -21.06
CA ARG A 536 -4.11 -24.58 -21.85
C ARG A 536 -3.07 -25.57 -21.32
N GLN A 537 -2.14 -25.11 -20.48
CA GLN A 537 -1.03 -25.90 -19.96
C GLN A 537 -0.82 -25.58 -18.47
N LEU A 538 -0.67 -26.63 -17.66
CA LEU A 538 -0.53 -26.51 -16.22
C LEU A 538 0.76 -27.18 -15.76
N SER A 539 1.72 -26.38 -15.31
CA SER A 539 2.88 -26.86 -14.55
C SER A 539 2.42 -27.30 -13.16
N LEU A 540 3.01 -28.37 -12.60
CA LEU A 540 2.63 -28.91 -11.31
C LEU A 540 3.72 -28.66 -10.26
N PRO A 541 3.37 -28.23 -9.02
CA PRO A 541 2.02 -27.92 -8.55
C PRO A 541 1.48 -26.62 -9.17
N GLY A 542 0.18 -26.59 -9.48
CA GLY A 542 -0.48 -25.42 -10.08
C GLY A 542 -2.00 -25.55 -10.06
N THR A 543 -2.68 -24.41 -10.24
CA THR A 543 -4.15 -24.29 -10.27
C THR A 543 -4.63 -23.70 -11.60
N PHE A 544 -5.90 -23.89 -11.91
CA PHE A 544 -6.57 -23.27 -13.07
C PHE A 544 -8.05 -23.05 -12.75
N SER A 545 -8.69 -22.11 -13.47
CA SER A 545 -10.14 -21.87 -13.41
C SER A 545 -10.80 -22.29 -14.71
N ILE A 546 -12.14 -22.44 -14.69
CA ILE A 546 -12.95 -22.68 -15.90
C ILE A 546 -13.69 -21.40 -16.23
N ASN A 547 -13.49 -20.87 -17.44
CA ASN A 547 -14.29 -19.80 -18.01
C ASN A 547 -15.44 -20.39 -18.83
N GLY A 548 -16.65 -19.88 -18.59
CA GLY A 548 -17.80 -20.12 -19.43
C GLY A 548 -18.06 -18.94 -20.35
N TYR A 549 -18.59 -19.23 -21.54
CA TYR A 549 -18.94 -18.26 -22.57
C TYR A 549 -20.39 -18.49 -22.97
N ASP A 550 -21.14 -17.42 -23.23
CA ASP A 550 -22.44 -17.52 -23.90
C ASP A 550 -22.30 -17.53 -25.43
N ALA A 551 -23.43 -17.42 -26.14
CA ALA A 551 -23.47 -17.46 -27.60
C ALA A 551 -22.89 -16.19 -28.27
N ASP A 552 -22.95 -15.06 -27.57
CA ASP A 552 -22.48 -13.75 -28.04
C ASP A 552 -20.98 -13.54 -27.71
N GLY A 553 -20.39 -14.47 -26.96
CA GLY A 553 -18.97 -14.50 -26.63
C GLY A 553 -18.62 -13.87 -25.29
N PHE A 554 -19.60 -13.35 -24.53
CA PHE A 554 -19.35 -12.82 -23.19
C PHE A 554 -18.90 -13.93 -22.25
N ALA A 555 -17.88 -13.63 -21.45
CA ALA A 555 -17.22 -14.59 -20.59
C ALA A 555 -17.37 -14.27 -19.10
N THR A 556 -17.27 -15.30 -18.27
CA THR A 556 -17.00 -15.20 -16.82
C THR A 556 -16.52 -16.56 -16.29
N TRP A 557 -15.89 -16.60 -15.11
CA TRP A 557 -15.48 -17.87 -14.51
C TRP A 557 -16.68 -18.63 -13.91
N VAL A 558 -16.60 -19.95 -13.90
CA VAL A 558 -17.65 -20.85 -13.39
C VAL A 558 -17.28 -21.32 -11.99
N GLU A 559 -18.15 -21.04 -11.01
CA GLU A 559 -17.96 -21.52 -9.64
C GLU A 559 -18.02 -23.06 -9.55
N PRO A 560 -17.06 -23.71 -8.86
CA PRO A 560 -17.08 -25.15 -8.66
C PRO A 560 -18.18 -25.54 -7.65
N ARG A 561 -19.41 -25.78 -8.13
CA ARG A 561 -20.44 -26.41 -7.30
C ARG A 561 -20.00 -27.83 -6.89
N PRO A 562 -20.42 -28.34 -5.72
CA PRO A 562 -20.10 -29.71 -5.24
C PRO A 562 -20.65 -30.86 -6.11
N GLN A 563 -21.24 -30.57 -7.27
CA GLN A 563 -21.74 -31.56 -8.25
C GLN A 563 -20.98 -31.53 -9.59
N ALA A 564 -19.98 -30.65 -9.76
CA ALA A 564 -19.21 -30.55 -11.00
C ALA A 564 -18.32 -31.80 -11.21
N ARG A 565 -18.77 -32.73 -12.06
CA ARG A 565 -18.00 -33.94 -12.43
C ARG A 565 -17.17 -33.68 -13.69
N VAL A 566 -15.89 -33.35 -13.52
CA VAL A 566 -14.92 -33.33 -14.63
C VAL A 566 -14.68 -34.77 -15.09
N ARG A 567 -15.12 -35.13 -16.30
CA ARG A 567 -14.75 -36.38 -16.97
C ARG A 567 -13.51 -36.15 -17.85
N ARG A 568 -12.40 -36.83 -17.54
CA ARG A 568 -11.23 -36.90 -18.44
C ARG A 568 -11.62 -37.60 -19.73
N GLN A 569 -11.40 -36.98 -20.88
CA GLN A 569 -11.45 -37.67 -22.18
C GLN A 569 -10.20 -38.56 -22.31
N PRO A 570 -10.34 -39.89 -22.52
CA PRO A 570 -9.21 -40.79 -22.64
C PRO A 570 -8.69 -40.83 -24.10
N SER A 571 -8.06 -39.75 -24.54
CA SER A 571 -7.52 -39.64 -25.91
C SER A 571 -6.01 -39.36 -25.97
N GLN A 572 -5.25 -39.78 -24.96
CA GLN A 572 -3.86 -40.23 -25.11
C GLN A 572 -3.59 -41.38 -24.13
N ARG A 573 -2.85 -42.42 -24.57
CA ARG A 573 -2.52 -43.59 -23.73
C ARG A 573 -1.41 -43.20 -22.74
N GLY A 574 -1.67 -43.38 -21.44
CA GLY A 574 -0.73 -43.04 -20.37
C GLY A 574 -1.41 -42.31 -19.20
N CYS A 575 -1.03 -42.67 -17.98
CA CYS A 575 -1.56 -42.24 -16.67
C CYS A 575 -2.83 -42.97 -16.20
N GLN A 576 -2.60 -43.96 -15.32
CA GLN A 576 -3.54 -44.41 -14.30
C GLN A 576 -3.43 -43.50 -13.05
N GLY A 577 -4.46 -43.46 -12.19
CA GLY A 577 -4.33 -42.95 -10.81
C GLY A 577 -5.05 -41.63 -10.49
N GLN A 578 -5.69 -41.60 -9.33
CA GLN A 578 -6.60 -40.57 -8.80
C GLN A 578 -5.97 -39.19 -8.53
N TRP A 579 -6.76 -38.13 -8.65
CA TRP A 579 -6.42 -36.78 -8.19
C TRP A 579 -6.91 -36.51 -6.75
N VAL A 580 -6.03 -36.70 -5.77
CA VAL A 580 -5.98 -35.87 -4.54
C VAL A 580 -4.51 -35.77 -4.09
N CYS A 581 -3.81 -34.71 -4.49
CA CYS A 581 -2.54 -34.35 -3.87
C CYS A 581 -2.79 -33.44 -2.66
N ARG A 582 -3.32 -34.05 -1.58
CA ARG A 582 -3.16 -33.51 -0.21
C ARG A 582 -2.15 -34.40 0.49
N HIS A 583 -0.99 -33.86 0.86
CA HIS A 583 -0.14 -34.55 1.84
C HIS A 583 -0.94 -34.60 3.14
N ARG A 584 -1.24 -35.81 3.60
CA ARG A 584 -1.91 -36.02 4.89
C ARG A 584 -1.10 -37.07 5.62
N ASP A 585 -0.06 -36.60 6.31
CA ASP A 585 0.75 -37.47 7.15
C ASP A 585 -0.15 -38.15 8.18
N ARG A 586 -0.20 -39.47 8.08
CA ARG A 586 -0.73 -40.35 9.10
C ARG A 586 0.28 -41.46 9.33
N HIS A 587 1.18 -41.21 10.28
CA HIS A 587 1.82 -42.28 11.01
C HIS A 587 0.74 -43.25 11.50
N ARG A 588 0.82 -44.51 11.07
CA ARG A 588 0.24 -45.65 11.78
C ARG A 588 1.37 -46.32 12.52
N ALA A 589 1.32 -46.26 13.84
CA ALA A 589 2.03 -47.20 14.71
C ALA A 589 0.95 -47.94 15.52
N GLY A 590 0.82 -49.23 15.26
CA GLY A 590 0.05 -50.15 16.12
C GLY A 590 1.02 -50.80 17.12
N ILE A 591 0.62 -50.80 18.38
CA ILE A 591 1.21 -51.54 19.51
C ILE A 591 0.53 -52.95 19.49
N ASP A 592 1.12 -54.09 19.88
CA ASP A 592 2.21 -54.39 20.82
C ASP A 592 2.96 -55.72 20.47
N ARG A 593 4.08 -55.97 21.16
CA ARG A 593 4.74 -57.27 21.50
C ARG A 593 5.09 -58.27 20.36
N ASP A 594 6.30 -58.84 20.33
CA ASP A 594 6.73 -59.83 21.34
C ASP A 594 8.24 -59.81 21.69
N GLN A 595 8.60 -60.53 22.77
CA GLN A 595 9.98 -60.79 23.24
C GLN A 595 10.59 -62.00 22.46
N GLY A 596 11.89 -62.30 22.47
CA GLY A 596 13.06 -61.70 23.12
C GLY A 596 14.33 -62.54 22.86
N GLU A 597 15.45 -62.12 23.47
CA GLU A 597 16.68 -62.90 23.76
C GLU A 597 17.39 -63.77 22.68
N SER A 598 18.63 -63.39 22.36
CA SER A 598 19.85 -64.07 22.88
C SER A 598 21.04 -64.18 21.89
N ARG A 599 22.21 -64.03 22.51
CA ARG A 599 23.58 -64.16 22.00
C ARG A 599 23.86 -65.51 21.33
N ARG A 600 24.68 -65.54 20.26
CA ARG A 600 26.07 -66.10 20.30
C ARG A 600 26.85 -66.06 18.97
N SER A 601 28.15 -65.80 19.11
CA SER A 601 29.33 -66.18 18.30
C SER A 601 29.20 -67.07 17.06
N GLY A 602 30.01 -66.80 16.02
CA GLY A 602 30.52 -67.86 15.14
C GLY A 602 31.16 -67.41 13.81
N HIS A 603 32.41 -67.80 13.57
CA HIS A 603 33.25 -67.60 12.38
C HIS A 603 32.61 -67.76 10.97
N GLY A 604 33.20 -67.08 9.97
CA GLY A 604 32.92 -67.35 8.54
C GLY A 604 33.76 -66.57 7.53
N THR A 605 34.96 -67.08 7.22
CA THR A 605 35.80 -66.86 6.01
C THR A 605 35.07 -66.60 4.67
N ARG A 606 35.64 -66.02 3.58
CA ARG A 606 36.88 -65.27 3.23
C ARG A 606 36.90 -65.10 1.68
N ARG A 607 37.55 -64.07 1.10
CA ARG A 607 37.85 -63.90 -0.37
C ARG A 607 36.60 -63.62 -1.25
N HIS A 608 36.62 -63.01 -2.44
CA HIS A 608 37.58 -62.22 -3.28
C HIS A 608 36.72 -61.44 -4.33
N ARG A 609 37.16 -60.45 -5.13
CA ARG A 609 38.46 -59.80 -5.39
C ARG A 609 38.23 -58.33 -5.84
N ARG A 610 39.31 -57.53 -5.90
CA ARG A 610 39.42 -56.23 -6.61
C ARG A 610 39.52 -56.39 -8.15
N VAL A 611 39.21 -55.33 -8.90
CA VAL A 611 40.20 -54.57 -9.74
C VAL A 611 39.84 -53.06 -9.73
N ASP A 612 40.85 -52.18 -9.72
CA ASP A 612 40.76 -50.71 -9.66
C ASP A 612 41.07 -50.03 -11.03
N ARG A 613 40.35 -48.93 -11.35
CA ARG A 613 40.82 -47.68 -12.05
C ARG A 613 41.51 -47.80 -13.43
N PRO A 614 41.98 -46.70 -14.07
CA PRO A 614 41.60 -45.26 -14.04
C PRO A 614 40.95 -44.83 -15.40
N GLY A 615 40.61 -43.58 -15.76
CA GLY A 615 40.81 -42.25 -15.19
C GLY A 615 41.57 -41.31 -16.16
N ARG A 616 41.13 -40.04 -16.27
CA ARG A 616 41.51 -38.99 -17.26
C ARG A 616 40.75 -39.09 -18.61
N ARG A 617 40.37 -37.98 -19.25
CA ARG A 617 40.65 -36.55 -18.97
C ARG A 617 39.42 -35.68 -19.17
#